data_AF-A0A7W0S0H8-F1
#
_entry.id   AF-A0A7W0S0H8-F1
#
_cell.length_a   1.000
_cell.length_b   1.000
_cell.length_c   1.000
_cell.angle_alpha   90.00
_cell.angle_beta   90.00
_cell.angle_gamma   90.00
#
_symmetry.space_group_name_H-M   'P 1'
#
loop_
_entity.id
_entity.type
_entity.pdbx_description
1 polymer ?
#
loop_
_entity_poly.entity_id
_entity_poly.type
_entity_poly.pdbx_seq_one_letter_code
_entity_poly.pdbx_strand_id
1 'polypeptide(L)'
;MQQSESSPGAVDSEQRVLAPNPVVDASEAGALRLGTVYWAEVERFTRRAVRVRASRDGFELRLFWRGPALLRFGAAATAVAAGTTRCAYPIRAGGLARRSGGEIAFAQQTGDEVELRSTIQGYHPTLAARPGAPRWAGALYSHGQRRLHLAISRGYFRRLIAEAGR
;
A
#
# COMPACT_ATOMS: atom_id res chain seq x y z
N MET A 1 3.02 1.57 -14.37
CA MET A 1 1.96 1.92 -13.40
C MET A 1 0.68 2.07 -14.18
N GLN A 2 -0.34 1.30 -13.84
CA GLN A 2 -1.68 1.43 -14.41
C GLN A 2 -2.61 1.90 -13.29
N GLN A 3 -3.43 2.91 -13.55
CA GLN A 3 -4.48 3.37 -12.63
C GLN A 3 -5.78 3.38 -13.41
N SER A 4 -6.83 2.87 -12.78
CA SER A 4 -8.19 2.86 -13.32
C SER A 4 -9.15 3.32 -12.23
N GLU A 5 -10.27 3.91 -12.62
CA GLU A 5 -11.39 4.16 -11.72
C GLU A 5 -12.41 3.04 -11.98
N SER A 6 -12.45 1.99 -11.14
CA SER A 6 -13.44 0.90 -11.29
C SER A 6 -14.85 1.29 -10.87
N SER A 7 -15.01 2.40 -10.14
CA SER A 7 -16.29 2.96 -9.70
C SER A 7 -16.14 4.46 -9.46
N PRO A 8 -17.20 5.28 -9.56
CA PRO A 8 -17.13 6.72 -9.38
C PRO A 8 -16.47 7.10 -8.04
N GLY A 9 -15.27 7.69 -8.10
CA GLY A 9 -14.49 8.08 -6.93
C GLY A 9 -13.80 6.94 -6.15
N ALA A 10 -13.70 5.75 -6.72
CA ALA A 10 -12.76 4.70 -6.28
C ALA A 10 -11.42 4.88 -6.99
N VAL A 11 -10.34 4.76 -6.23
CA VAL A 11 -8.98 4.74 -6.77
C VAL A 11 -8.48 3.30 -6.79
N ASP A 12 -8.22 2.81 -7.99
CA ASP A 12 -7.44 1.59 -8.19
C ASP A 12 -6.07 1.96 -8.76
N SER A 13 -5.05 1.28 -8.26
CA SER A 13 -3.68 1.54 -8.65
C SER A 13 -2.88 0.27 -8.60
N GLU A 14 -2.09 0.04 -9.64
CA GLU A 14 -1.23 -1.12 -9.71
C GLU A 14 0.16 -0.74 -10.21
N GLN A 15 1.16 -1.25 -9.49
CA GLN A 15 2.55 -1.18 -9.87
C GLN A 15 3.13 -2.59 -9.91
N ARG A 16 3.93 -2.82 -10.96
CA ARG A 16 4.63 -4.07 -11.18
C ARG A 16 6.08 -3.79 -11.54
N VAL A 17 6.97 -4.68 -11.14
CA VAL A 17 8.38 -4.66 -11.54
C VAL A 17 8.89 -6.09 -11.61
N LEU A 18 9.82 -6.33 -12.50
CA LEU A 18 10.55 -7.59 -12.56
C LEU A 18 11.70 -7.59 -11.56
N ALA A 19 11.90 -8.71 -10.90
CA ALA A 19 13.02 -8.98 -10.02
C ALA A 19 13.87 -10.11 -10.62
N PRO A 20 15.20 -10.09 -10.43
CA PRO A 20 16.07 -11.14 -10.96
C PRO A 20 15.89 -12.48 -10.24
N ASN A 21 15.47 -12.45 -8.97
CA ASN A 21 15.30 -13.63 -8.11
C ASN A 21 14.09 -13.41 -7.17
N PRO A 22 13.51 -14.50 -6.61
CA PRO A 22 12.53 -14.40 -5.54
C PRO A 22 13.08 -13.55 -4.37
N VAL A 23 12.29 -12.58 -3.91
CA VAL A 23 12.69 -11.66 -2.82
C VAL A 23 12.14 -12.06 -1.45
N VAL A 24 11.18 -12.98 -1.44
CA VAL A 24 10.64 -13.64 -0.25
C VAL A 24 10.41 -15.12 -0.54
N ASP A 25 10.49 -15.93 0.51
CA ASP A 25 10.11 -17.34 0.45
C ASP A 25 8.61 -17.49 0.19
N ALA A 26 8.23 -18.62 -0.44
CA ALA A 26 6.83 -19.01 -0.61
C ALA A 26 6.23 -19.54 0.71
N SER A 27 6.09 -18.63 1.68
CA SER A 27 5.57 -18.91 3.03
C SER A 27 4.72 -17.75 3.54
N GLU A 28 3.91 -18.00 4.58
CA GLU A 28 3.15 -16.93 5.23
C GLU A 28 4.07 -15.84 5.81
N ALA A 29 5.22 -16.22 6.36
CA ALA A 29 6.23 -15.28 6.84
C ALA A 29 6.78 -14.43 5.68
N GLY A 30 7.03 -15.04 4.52
CA GLY A 30 7.44 -14.34 3.31
C GLY A 30 6.35 -13.36 2.82
N ALA A 31 5.09 -13.78 2.82
CA ALA A 31 3.96 -12.93 2.50
C ALA A 31 3.88 -11.72 3.45
N LEU A 32 3.91 -11.94 4.77
CA LEU A 32 3.91 -10.86 5.75
C LEU A 32 5.08 -9.91 5.52
N ARG A 33 6.26 -10.44 5.17
CA ARG A 33 7.45 -9.63 4.88
C ARG A 33 7.25 -8.65 3.72
N LEU A 34 6.53 -9.04 2.66
CA LEU A 34 6.17 -8.10 1.58
C LEU A 34 5.44 -6.88 2.13
N GLY A 35 4.47 -7.11 3.02
CA GLY A 35 3.70 -6.05 3.65
C GLY A 35 4.52 -5.19 4.62
N THR A 36 5.29 -5.81 5.51
CA THR A 36 6.06 -5.07 6.53
C THR A 36 7.14 -4.19 5.91
N VAL A 37 7.78 -4.63 4.82
CA VAL A 37 8.78 -3.82 4.10
C VAL A 37 8.15 -2.60 3.45
N TYR A 38 6.94 -2.72 2.87
CA TYR A 38 6.22 -1.57 2.34
C TYR A 38 5.92 -0.55 3.44
N TRP A 39 5.41 -0.99 4.59
CA TRP A 39 5.12 -0.11 5.71
C TRP A 39 6.37 0.59 6.25
N ALA A 40 7.49 -0.14 6.35
CA ALA A 40 8.77 0.46 6.72
C ALA A 40 9.22 1.54 5.70
N GLU A 41 8.97 1.34 4.41
CA GLU A 41 9.28 2.35 3.38
C GLU A 41 8.35 3.56 3.48
N VAL A 42 7.07 3.39 3.79
CA VAL A 42 6.14 4.50 4.07
C VAL A 42 6.66 5.36 5.23
N GLU A 43 7.05 4.75 6.34
CA GLU A 43 7.62 5.48 7.46
C GLU A 43 8.92 6.19 7.07
N ARG A 44 9.83 5.49 6.39
CA ARG A 44 11.12 6.06 5.95
C ARG A 44 10.93 7.24 5.01
N PHE A 45 10.09 7.09 3.98
CA PHE A 45 9.84 8.12 2.97
C PHE A 45 9.23 9.38 3.60
N THR A 46 8.31 9.18 4.55
CA THR A 46 7.68 10.29 5.29
C THR A 46 8.54 10.81 6.43
N ARG A 47 9.82 10.38 6.54
CA ARG A 47 10.73 10.74 7.65
C ARG A 47 10.11 10.50 9.03
N ARG A 48 9.34 9.42 9.16
CA ARG A 48 8.58 8.98 10.34
C ARG A 48 7.49 9.98 10.78
N ALA A 49 7.09 10.89 9.90
CA ALA A 49 5.90 11.71 10.09
C ALA A 49 4.64 10.85 9.98
N VAL A 50 4.63 9.82 9.14
CA VAL A 50 3.60 8.76 9.19
C VAL A 50 4.21 7.57 9.92
N ARG A 51 3.47 7.02 10.88
CA ARG A 51 3.89 5.84 11.66
C ARG A 51 2.83 4.76 11.66
N VAL A 52 3.32 3.54 11.62
CA VAL A 52 2.54 2.31 11.74
C VAL A 52 2.40 2.00 13.23
N ARG A 53 1.17 1.77 13.67
CA ARG A 53 0.87 1.40 15.05
C ARG A 53 -0.08 0.22 15.07
N ALA A 54 0.31 -0.86 15.74
CA ALA A 54 -0.57 -1.99 15.99
C ALA A 54 -1.84 -1.54 16.74
N SER A 55 -2.98 -2.09 16.35
CA SER A 55 -4.27 -1.93 17.00
C SER A 55 -4.85 -3.31 17.30
N ARG A 56 -5.97 -3.38 18.03
CA ARG A 56 -6.61 -4.67 18.37
C ARG A 56 -7.03 -5.48 17.14
N ASP A 57 -7.40 -4.80 16.05
CA ASP A 57 -8.01 -5.41 14.86
C ASP A 57 -7.09 -5.37 13.62
N GLY A 58 -5.82 -4.98 13.79
CA GLY A 58 -4.88 -4.75 12.70
C GLY A 58 -3.84 -3.68 13.04
N PHE A 59 -3.76 -2.63 12.22
CA PHE A 59 -2.87 -1.50 12.49
C PHE A 59 -3.41 -0.19 11.90
N GLU A 60 -2.81 0.91 12.34
CA GLU A 60 -3.14 2.27 11.92
C GLU A 60 -1.90 2.95 11.34
N LEU A 61 -2.10 3.73 10.28
CA LEU A 61 -1.16 4.76 9.87
C LEU A 61 -1.57 6.07 10.53
N ARG A 62 -0.69 6.62 11.37
CA ARG A 62 -0.96 7.85 12.12
C ARG A 62 -0.05 8.96 11.67
N LEU A 63 -0.61 10.17 11.62
CA LEU A 63 0.17 11.37 11.39
C LEU A 63 0.81 11.82 12.72
N PHE A 64 2.12 11.87 12.77
CA PHE A 64 2.95 12.05 13.96
C PHE A 64 2.65 11.01 15.06
N TRP A 65 3.44 11.02 16.13
CA TRP A 65 3.30 10.04 17.22
C TRP A 65 1.94 10.11 17.94
N ARG A 66 1.34 11.30 18.04
CA ARG A 66 0.07 11.55 18.75
C ARG A 66 -1.08 12.02 17.85
N GLY A 67 -0.86 12.24 16.57
CA GLY A 67 -1.90 12.80 15.70
C GLY A 67 -2.90 11.74 15.20
N PRO A 68 -3.83 12.16 14.33
CA PRO A 68 -4.97 11.35 13.92
C PRO A 68 -4.55 10.11 13.11
N ALA A 69 -5.38 9.07 13.15
CA ALA A 69 -5.26 7.94 12.24
C ALA A 69 -5.67 8.36 10.83
N LEU A 70 -4.70 8.36 9.92
CA LEU A 70 -4.89 8.64 8.49
C LEU A 70 -5.65 7.50 7.82
N LEU A 71 -5.22 6.26 8.08
CA LEU A 71 -5.85 5.03 7.61
C LEU A 71 -5.81 3.98 8.72
N ARG A 72 -6.87 3.18 8.81
CA ARG A 72 -6.99 2.02 9.70
C ARG A 72 -7.14 0.80 8.82
N PHE A 73 -6.28 -0.18 9.03
CA PHE A 73 -6.26 -1.43 8.29
C PHE A 73 -6.70 -2.56 9.20
N GLY A 74 -7.33 -3.58 8.62
CA GLY A 74 -7.53 -4.85 9.30
C GLY A 74 -6.23 -5.65 9.39
N ALA A 75 -6.31 -6.81 10.05
CA ALA A 75 -5.24 -7.80 10.06
C ALA A 75 -4.78 -8.16 8.64
N ALA A 76 -3.49 -8.52 8.52
CA ALA A 76 -2.93 -9.02 7.27
C ALA A 76 -3.64 -10.30 6.86
N ALA A 77 -4.13 -10.35 5.63
CA ALA A 77 -4.57 -11.57 4.98
C ALA A 77 -3.42 -12.07 4.09
N THR A 78 -2.85 -13.22 4.43
CA THR A 78 -1.79 -13.86 3.64
C THR A 78 -2.35 -14.98 2.79
N ALA A 79 -1.83 -15.12 1.58
CA ALA A 79 -2.12 -16.24 0.72
C ALA A 79 -0.83 -16.72 0.05
N VAL A 80 -0.61 -18.03 0.09
CA VAL A 80 0.52 -18.69 -0.57
C VAL A 80 -0.05 -19.79 -1.45
N ALA A 81 0.32 -19.76 -2.72
CA ALA A 81 -0.05 -20.75 -3.71
C ALA A 81 1.18 -21.08 -4.58
N ALA A 82 1.08 -22.09 -5.43
CA ALA A 82 2.14 -22.43 -6.37
C ALA A 82 2.53 -21.19 -7.19
N GLY A 83 3.78 -20.75 -7.04
CA GLY A 83 4.31 -19.57 -7.74
C GLY A 83 3.70 -18.24 -7.31
N THR A 84 2.94 -18.14 -6.21
CA THR A 84 2.39 -16.85 -5.74
C THR A 84 2.47 -16.71 -4.23
N THR A 85 3.00 -15.58 -3.78
CA THR A 85 3.04 -15.18 -2.36
C THR A 85 2.41 -13.80 -2.23
N ARG A 86 1.31 -13.67 -1.48
CA ARG A 86 0.51 -12.43 -1.38
C ARG A 86 0.23 -12.06 0.07
N CYS A 87 0.31 -10.76 0.37
CA CYS A 87 -0.18 -10.17 1.60
C CYS A 87 -1.10 -9.00 1.29
N ALA A 88 -2.28 -8.97 1.91
CA ALA A 88 -3.28 -7.94 1.70
C ALA A 88 -3.75 -7.34 3.02
N TYR A 89 -4.06 -6.05 2.99
CA TYR A 89 -4.52 -5.27 4.13
C TYR A 89 -5.83 -4.57 3.78
N PRO A 90 -6.97 -5.00 4.35
CA PRO A 90 -8.25 -4.36 4.07
C PRO A 90 -8.29 -2.97 4.71
N ILE A 91 -8.75 -1.98 3.96
CA ILE A 91 -8.90 -0.60 4.43
C ILE A 91 -10.24 -0.49 5.17
N ARG A 92 -10.18 -0.31 6.48
CA ARG A 92 -11.37 -0.28 7.34
C ARG A 92 -11.91 1.12 7.56
N ALA A 93 -11.04 2.11 7.77
CA ALA A 93 -11.45 3.48 8.05
C ALA A 93 -10.24 4.44 8.00
N GLY A 94 -10.41 5.66 8.51
CA GLY A 94 -9.35 6.64 8.74
C GLY A 94 -9.71 8.00 8.17
N GLY A 95 -9.00 9.05 8.58
CA GLY A 95 -9.26 10.42 8.10
C GLY A 95 -9.13 10.57 6.59
N LEU A 96 -8.35 9.71 5.94
CA LEU A 96 -8.17 9.68 4.49
C LEU A 96 -9.12 8.69 3.79
N ALA A 97 -9.89 7.86 4.51
CA ALA A 97 -10.88 6.96 3.91
C ALA A 97 -12.29 7.55 4.05
N ARG A 98 -12.92 7.92 2.93
CA ARG A 98 -14.29 8.44 2.89
C ARG A 98 -15.30 7.44 3.42
N ARG A 99 -15.08 6.17 3.09
CA ARG A 99 -15.86 5.00 3.55
C ARG A 99 -14.91 3.83 3.78
N SER A 100 -15.35 2.88 4.60
CA SER A 100 -14.72 1.56 4.67
C SER A 100 -14.77 0.88 3.31
N GLY A 101 -13.73 0.14 2.96
CA GLY A 101 -13.66 -0.58 1.69
C GLY A 101 -12.34 -0.41 0.96
N GLY A 102 -12.07 -1.39 0.11
CA GLY A 102 -10.82 -1.52 -0.60
C GLY A 102 -9.73 -2.22 0.21
N GLU A 103 -8.61 -2.44 -0.44
CA GLU A 103 -7.44 -3.09 0.15
C GLU A 103 -6.15 -2.57 -0.48
N ILE A 104 -5.06 -2.79 0.24
CA ILE A 104 -3.70 -2.65 -0.28
C ILE A 104 -3.07 -4.04 -0.23
N ALA A 105 -2.56 -4.52 -1.35
CA ALA A 105 -1.98 -5.84 -1.47
C ALA A 105 -0.62 -5.81 -2.15
N PHE A 106 0.23 -6.74 -1.72
CA PHE A 106 1.57 -6.96 -2.22
C PHE A 106 1.70 -8.42 -2.63
N ALA A 107 2.29 -8.67 -3.79
CA ALA A 107 2.48 -10.03 -4.26
C ALA A 107 3.85 -10.21 -4.90
N GLN A 108 4.40 -11.40 -4.74
CA GLN A 108 5.43 -11.97 -5.60
C GLN A 108 4.79 -13.08 -6.42
N GLN A 109 4.97 -13.03 -7.73
CA GLN A 109 4.63 -14.11 -8.64
C GLN A 109 5.93 -14.67 -9.20
N THR A 110 6.11 -15.99 -9.08
CA THR A 110 7.26 -16.73 -9.61
C THR A 110 6.77 -17.57 -10.78
N GLY A 111 7.21 -17.23 -11.98
CA GLY A 111 7.01 -18.01 -13.21
C GLY A 111 8.31 -18.04 -14.01
N ASP A 112 8.24 -17.81 -15.32
CA ASP A 112 9.43 -17.63 -16.16
C ASP A 112 10.30 -16.44 -15.70
N GLU A 113 9.65 -15.40 -15.18
CA GLU A 113 10.28 -14.28 -14.51
C GLU A 113 9.65 -14.09 -13.11
N VAL A 114 10.39 -13.45 -12.21
CA VAL A 114 9.87 -13.05 -10.90
C VAL A 114 9.26 -11.66 -11.01
N GLU A 115 7.97 -11.55 -10.75
CA GLU A 115 7.26 -10.26 -10.79
C GLU A 115 6.81 -9.87 -9.37
N LEU A 116 7.11 -8.63 -8.99
CA LEU A 116 6.61 -8.03 -7.76
C LEU A 116 5.47 -7.06 -8.09
N ARG A 117 4.36 -7.18 -7.37
CA ARG A 117 3.18 -6.32 -7.52
C ARG A 117 2.84 -5.60 -6.22
N SER A 118 2.41 -4.35 -6.38
CA SER A 118 1.76 -3.54 -5.35
C SER A 118 0.44 -3.07 -5.93
N THR A 119 -0.65 -3.32 -5.23
CA THR A 119 -2.01 -3.07 -5.71
C THR A 119 -2.80 -2.33 -4.63
N ILE A 120 -3.48 -1.26 -5.02
CA ILE A 120 -4.55 -0.63 -4.24
C ILE A 120 -5.83 -0.85 -5.04
N GLN A 121 -6.86 -1.39 -4.41
CA GLN A 121 -8.15 -1.62 -5.03
C GLN A 121 -9.27 -1.06 -4.16
N GLY A 122 -10.30 -0.48 -4.78
CA GLY A 122 -11.54 -0.05 -4.12
C GLY A 122 -11.35 1.03 -3.05
N TYR A 123 -10.24 1.77 -3.07
CA TYR A 123 -9.95 2.78 -2.05
C TYR A 123 -10.69 4.09 -2.36
N HIS A 124 -11.45 4.59 -1.40
CA HIS A 124 -12.23 5.83 -1.54
C HIS A 124 -11.61 6.96 -0.71
N PRO A 125 -10.80 7.86 -1.30
CA PRO A 125 -10.17 8.95 -0.55
C PRO A 125 -11.18 10.03 -0.10
N THR A 126 -11.10 10.47 1.16
CA THR A 126 -11.96 11.53 1.74
C THR A 126 -11.84 12.88 1.03
N LEU A 127 -10.62 13.22 0.60
CA LEU A 127 -10.29 14.57 0.12
C LEU A 127 -10.68 14.84 -1.34
N ALA A 128 -11.20 13.84 -2.05
CA ALA A 128 -11.81 14.05 -3.35
C ALA A 128 -13.18 14.76 -3.26
N ALA A 129 -13.83 14.78 -2.08
CA ALA A 129 -15.21 15.23 -1.95
C ALA A 129 -15.58 15.73 -0.54
N ARG A 130 -14.86 16.73 0.01
CA ARG A 130 -15.41 17.51 1.13
C ARG A 130 -16.43 18.51 0.58
N PRO A 131 -17.71 18.50 1.02
CA PRO A 131 -18.65 19.57 0.70
C PRO A 131 -18.09 20.90 1.18
N GLY A 132 -17.93 21.88 0.29
CA GLY A 132 -17.37 23.21 0.60
C GLY A 132 -15.84 23.36 0.42
N ALA A 133 -15.10 22.31 0.05
CA ALA A 133 -13.68 22.43 -0.28
C ALA A 133 -13.47 22.88 -1.74
N PRO A 134 -12.48 23.73 -2.04
CA PRO A 134 -12.18 24.15 -3.41
C PRO A 134 -11.83 22.95 -4.30
N ARG A 135 -12.37 22.90 -5.53
CA ARG A 135 -12.13 21.79 -6.49
C ARG A 135 -10.65 21.50 -6.76
N TRP A 136 -9.78 22.50 -6.62
CA TRP A 136 -8.32 22.35 -6.78
C TRP A 136 -7.67 21.55 -5.65
N ALA A 137 -8.24 21.52 -4.44
CA ALA A 137 -7.68 20.78 -3.30
C ALA A 137 -7.75 19.26 -3.52
N GLY A 138 -8.82 18.77 -4.15
CA GLY A 138 -8.95 17.37 -4.56
C GLY A 138 -7.96 16.99 -5.66
N ALA A 139 -7.70 17.90 -6.62
CA ALA A 139 -6.75 17.69 -7.73
C ALA A 139 -5.27 17.76 -7.29
N LEU A 140 -4.91 18.68 -6.39
CA LEU A 140 -3.57 18.73 -5.78
C LEU A 140 -3.32 17.50 -4.90
N TYR A 141 -4.34 17.04 -4.18
CA TYR A 141 -4.25 15.86 -3.34
C TYR A 141 -4.11 14.58 -4.17
N SER A 142 -4.88 14.40 -5.25
CA SER A 142 -4.73 13.23 -6.14
C SER A 142 -3.37 13.22 -6.86
N HIS A 143 -2.88 14.38 -7.30
CA HIS A 143 -1.56 14.50 -7.91
C HIS A 143 -0.43 14.26 -6.90
N GLY A 144 -0.53 14.83 -5.70
CA GLY A 144 0.40 14.62 -4.59
C GLY A 144 0.41 13.18 -4.09
N GLN A 145 -0.76 12.58 -3.91
CA GLN A 145 -0.92 11.17 -3.55
C GLN A 145 -0.32 10.27 -4.62
N ARG A 146 -0.50 10.56 -5.90
CA ARG A 146 0.10 9.80 -7.00
C ARG A 146 1.63 9.86 -6.98
N ARG A 147 2.22 11.04 -6.83
CA ARG A 147 3.69 11.21 -6.77
C ARG A 147 4.28 10.56 -5.52
N LEU A 148 3.63 10.75 -4.37
CA LEU A 148 3.99 10.13 -3.10
C LEU A 148 3.96 8.61 -3.21
N HIS A 149 2.84 8.06 -3.69
CA HIS A 149 2.66 6.62 -3.85
C HIS A 149 3.68 6.02 -4.82
N LEU A 150 3.94 6.69 -5.95
CA LEU A 150 5.00 6.28 -6.89
C LEU A 150 6.39 6.24 -6.25
N ALA A 151 6.74 7.28 -5.48
CA ALA A 151 8.04 7.37 -4.85
C ALA A 151 8.22 6.29 -3.77
N ILE A 152 7.17 6.02 -2.98
CA ILE A 152 7.13 4.93 -2.00
C ILE A 152 7.25 3.57 -2.70
N SER A 153 6.43 3.29 -3.72
CA SER A 153 6.49 2.01 -4.45
C SER A 153 7.86 1.77 -5.08
N ARG A 154 8.50 2.79 -5.65
CA ARG A 154 9.87 2.68 -6.19
C ARG A 154 10.90 2.35 -5.10
N GLY A 155 10.83 3.04 -3.96
CA GLY A 155 11.70 2.78 -2.81
C GLY A 155 11.54 1.35 -2.27
N TYR A 156 10.28 0.92 -2.15
CA TYR A 156 9.88 -0.40 -1.69
C TYR A 156 10.45 -1.51 -2.57
N PHE A 157 10.22 -1.45 -3.89
CA PHE A 157 10.72 -2.48 -4.80
C PHE A 157 12.25 -2.54 -4.84
N ARG A 158 12.91 -1.37 -4.91
CA ARG A 158 14.37 -1.30 -4.90
C ARG A 158 14.94 -1.95 -3.63
N ARG A 159 14.29 -1.73 -2.49
CA ARG A 159 14.70 -2.31 -1.22
C ARG A 159 14.54 -3.82 -1.19
N LEU A 160 13.39 -4.34 -1.60
CA LEU A 160 13.16 -5.79 -1.64
C LEU A 160 14.20 -6.50 -2.51
N ILE A 161 14.46 -5.97 -3.71
CA ILE A 161 15.45 -6.54 -4.63
C ILE A 161 16.87 -6.46 -4.03
N ALA A 162 17.24 -5.33 -3.43
CA ALA A 162 18.56 -5.15 -2.84
C ALA A 162 18.79 -5.97 -1.55
N GLU A 163 17.73 -6.35 -0.83
CA GLU A 163 17.84 -7.25 0.32
C GLU A 163 17.91 -8.73 -0.09
N ALA A 164 17.29 -9.10 -1.21
CA ALA A 164 17.31 -10.47 -1.74
C ALA A 164 18.62 -10.84 -2.45
N GLY A 165 19.35 -9.85 -2.97
CA GLY A 165 20.66 -10.04 -3.58
C GLY A 165 21.83 -10.08 -2.59
N ARG A 166 21.57 -10.09 -1.28
CA ARG A 166 22.59 -10.26 -0.23
C ARG A 166 22.58 -11.70 0.28
#